data_AF-K1XWK7-F1
#
_entry.id   AF-K1XWK7-F1
#
_cell.length_a   1.000
_cell.length_b   1.000
_cell.length_c   1.000
_cell.angle_alpha   90.00
_cell.angle_beta   90.00
_cell.angle_gamma   90.00
#
_symmetry.space_group_name_H-M   'P 1'
#
loop_
_entity.id
_entity.type
_entity.pdbx_description
1 polymer ?
#
loop_
_entity_poly.entity_id
_entity_poly.type
_entity_poly.pdbx_seq_one_letter_code
_entity_poly.pdbx_strand_id
1 'polypeptide(L)'
;MAAMISSTEVLGARLLREIAAEEGTLEDLLKDLRAACVPNPSRTGIPELDALWKTQGGRLSITGRTLPLLHHILAHLVSQSHMNGTVALLDLTGRFSPSHLVPALSVQELRHIHVFRPTKANLQVTLDSVEKYMLYGEHTSQGREWVGTIVNGGVGGDINLGWRGWLRVDRQEVGGFAEAVSVEEVWGDRDRRQEVVDGKGWKAEGSEGGAFAWR
;
A
#
# COMPACT_ATOMS: atom_id res chain seq x y z
N MET A 1 -15.17 38.12 54.64
CA MET A 1 -13.89 37.49 55.06
C MET A 1 -13.25 36.89 53.82
N ALA A 2 -12.17 37.49 53.32
CA ALA A 2 -11.45 37.00 52.15
C ALA A 2 -10.44 35.93 52.60
N ALA A 3 -10.48 34.74 51.99
CA ALA A 3 -9.50 33.69 52.24
C ALA A 3 -8.14 34.13 51.70
N MET A 4 -7.15 34.28 52.57
CA MET A 4 -5.75 34.48 52.15
C MET A 4 -5.23 33.14 51.63
N ILE A 5 -5.11 33.02 50.31
CA ILE A 5 -4.46 31.88 49.65
C ILE A 5 -2.96 32.02 49.86
N SER A 6 -2.32 30.97 50.38
CA SER A 6 -0.88 30.99 50.66
C SER A 6 -0.07 31.03 49.36
N SER A 7 1.06 31.74 49.34
CA SER A 7 1.97 31.80 48.18
C SER A 7 2.45 30.41 47.74
N THR A 8 2.53 29.46 48.67
CA THR A 8 2.85 28.05 48.41
C THR A 8 1.73 27.30 47.70
N GLU A 9 0.46 27.61 47.97
CA GLU A 9 -0.70 27.04 47.27
C GLU A 9 -0.79 27.56 45.84
N VAL A 10 -0.49 28.84 45.63
CA VAL A 10 -0.42 29.44 44.28
C VAL A 10 0.71 28.81 43.46
N LEU A 11 1.87 28.57 44.07
CA LEU A 11 3.02 27.93 43.42
C LEU A 11 2.73 26.45 43.10
N GLY A 12 2.14 25.71 44.05
CA GLY A 12 1.76 24.31 43.86
C GLY A 12 0.69 24.13 42.77
N ALA A 13 -0.32 25.01 42.75
CA ALA A 13 -1.35 25.00 41.71
C ALA A 13 -0.83 25.43 40.32
N ARG A 14 0.30 26.14 40.25
CA ARG A 14 0.97 26.46 38.99
C ARG A 14 1.83 25.30 38.51
N LEU A 15 2.60 24.66 39.39
CA LEU A 15 3.40 23.48 39.07
C LEU A 15 2.52 22.30 38.61
N LEU A 16 1.38 22.06 39.26
CA LEU A 16 0.42 21.04 38.81
C LEU A 16 -0.22 21.37 37.45
N ARG A 17 -0.38 22.66 37.13
CA ARG A 17 -0.86 23.11 35.81
C ARG A 17 0.22 23.04 34.74
N GLU A 18 1.48 23.27 35.08
CA GLU A 18 2.63 23.08 34.19
C GLU A 18 2.84 21.58 33.91
N ILE A 19 2.76 20.70 34.93
CA ILE A 19 2.81 19.23 34.77
C ILE A 19 1.63 18.72 33.94
N ALA A 20 0.40 19.20 34.20
CA ALA A 20 -0.76 18.84 33.39
C ALA A 20 -0.73 19.44 31.96
N ALA A 21 0.16 20.40 31.70
CA ALA A 21 0.41 20.95 30.37
C ALA A 21 1.61 20.26 29.67
N GLU A 22 2.51 19.64 30.43
CA GLU A 22 3.67 18.88 29.95
C GLU A 22 3.39 17.38 29.77
N GLU A 23 2.38 16.83 30.44
CA GLU A 23 1.84 15.51 30.14
C GLU A 23 1.00 15.61 28.86
N GLY A 24 1.65 15.34 27.73
CA GLY A 24 0.97 15.09 26.46
C GLY A 24 -0.19 14.10 26.67
N THR A 25 -1.25 14.25 25.90
CA THR A 25 -2.46 13.43 26.07
C THR A 25 -2.10 11.94 25.96
N LEU A 26 -2.91 11.05 26.53
CA LEU A 26 -2.74 9.61 26.32
C LEU A 26 -2.65 9.27 24.82
N GLU A 27 -3.33 10.04 23.98
CA GLU A 27 -3.29 9.92 22.53
C GLU A 27 -1.94 10.36 21.95
N ASP A 28 -1.34 11.43 22.46
CA ASP A 28 0.01 11.86 22.10
C ASP A 28 1.06 10.84 22.56
N LEU A 29 0.94 10.33 23.79
CA LEU A 29 1.82 9.29 24.30
C LEU A 29 1.68 7.99 23.49
N LEU A 30 0.46 7.56 23.16
CA LEU A 30 0.24 6.40 22.29
C LEU A 30 0.76 6.63 20.88
N LYS A 31 0.65 7.86 20.35
CA LYS A 31 1.17 8.24 19.03
C LYS A 31 2.69 8.24 19.02
N ASP A 32 3.32 8.79 20.05
CA ASP A 32 4.78 8.83 20.22
C ASP A 32 5.35 7.44 20.46
N LEU A 33 4.67 6.62 21.26
CA LEU A 33 5.06 5.24 21.52
C LEU A 33 4.85 4.36 20.27
N ARG A 34 3.81 4.61 19.47
CA ARG A 34 3.63 3.97 18.15
C ARG A 34 4.72 4.40 17.16
N ALA A 35 5.12 5.67 17.18
CA ALA A 35 6.20 6.18 16.33
C ALA A 35 7.59 5.69 16.78
N ALA A 36 7.81 5.51 18.08
CA ALA A 36 9.09 5.11 18.67
C ALA A 36 9.30 3.60 18.70
N CYS A 37 8.25 2.81 18.93
CA CYS A 37 8.33 1.35 19.06
C CYS A 37 8.12 0.61 17.74
N VAL A 38 7.52 1.26 16.73
CA VAL A 38 7.31 0.67 15.40
C VAL A 38 8.02 1.56 14.38
N PRO A 39 9.30 1.28 14.02
CA PRO A 39 9.83 1.87 12.79
C PRO A 39 8.82 1.54 11.70
N ASN A 40 8.28 2.56 10.99
CA ASN A 40 7.28 2.32 9.93
C ASN A 40 7.79 1.15 9.07
N PRO A 41 7.19 -0.05 9.19
CA PRO A 41 7.79 -1.22 8.59
C PRO A 41 7.78 -1.03 7.08
N SER A 42 8.73 -1.66 6.40
CA SER A 42 8.74 -1.78 4.94
C SER A 42 7.34 -2.21 4.52
N ARG A 43 6.57 -1.30 3.91
CA ARG A 43 5.14 -1.53 3.72
C ARG A 43 4.88 -2.50 2.57
N THR A 44 5.81 -2.60 1.64
CA THR A 44 5.72 -3.52 0.49
C THR A 44 6.84 -4.56 0.45
N GLY A 45 7.95 -4.32 1.15
CA GLY A 45 9.15 -5.16 1.07
C GLY A 45 9.98 -4.90 -0.21
N ILE A 46 9.60 -3.89 -0.99
CA ILE A 46 10.29 -3.46 -2.22
C ILE A 46 11.03 -2.15 -1.89
N PRO A 47 12.38 -2.16 -1.75
CA PRO A 47 13.12 -1.02 -1.23
C PRO A 47 12.91 0.29 -2.00
N GLU A 48 12.89 0.21 -3.34
CA GLU A 48 12.71 1.37 -4.22
C GLU A 48 11.30 1.96 -4.11
N LEU A 49 10.27 1.11 -4.04
CA LEU A 49 8.89 1.54 -3.87
C LEU A 49 8.64 2.10 -2.47
N ASP A 50 9.21 1.47 -1.44
CA ASP A 50 9.10 1.93 -0.05
C ASP A 50 9.83 3.27 0.14
N ALA A 51 10.93 3.52 -0.59
CA ALA A 51 11.60 4.82 -0.61
C ALA A 51 10.70 5.91 -1.22
N LEU A 52 10.06 5.63 -2.36
CA LEU A 52 9.09 6.54 -2.98
C LEU A 52 7.86 6.79 -2.08
N TRP A 53 7.38 5.76 -1.40
CA TRP A 53 6.25 5.90 -0.50
C TRP A 53 6.62 6.79 0.71
N LYS A 54 7.82 6.63 1.26
CA LYS A 54 8.29 7.46 2.38
C LYS A 54 8.32 8.96 2.06
N THR A 55 8.58 9.37 0.81
CA THR A 55 8.63 10.80 0.46
C THR A 55 7.25 11.47 0.49
N GLN A 56 6.20 10.74 0.17
CA GLN A 56 4.82 11.24 0.16
C GLN A 56 4.13 11.14 1.53
N GLY A 57 4.55 10.17 2.35
CA GLY A 57 3.87 9.82 3.59
C GLY A 57 2.46 9.23 3.36
N GLY A 58 1.80 8.81 4.44
CA GLY A 58 0.41 8.34 4.37
C GLY A 58 0.21 7.04 3.55
N ARG A 59 -0.76 7.04 2.62
CA ARG A 59 -1.20 5.86 1.84
C ARG A 59 -0.54 5.80 0.46
N LEU A 60 -0.26 4.59 -0.02
CA LEU A 60 0.19 4.38 -1.40
C LEU A 60 -1.02 4.43 -2.33
N SER A 61 -1.16 5.53 -3.06
CA SER A 61 -2.30 5.75 -3.97
C SER A 61 -1.83 5.61 -5.41
N ILE A 62 -2.27 4.55 -6.08
CA ILE A 62 -1.79 4.12 -7.39
C ILE A 62 -2.84 4.41 -8.46
N THR A 63 -2.43 4.94 -9.62
CA THR A 63 -3.27 5.23 -10.79
C THR A 63 -2.68 4.67 -12.09
N GLY A 64 -3.42 4.74 -13.20
CA GLY A 64 -3.01 4.21 -14.50
C GLY A 64 -3.26 2.71 -14.65
N ARG A 65 -2.26 1.96 -15.15
CA ARG A 65 -2.31 0.50 -15.32
C ARG A 65 -1.97 -0.20 -14.00
N THR A 66 -2.90 -0.17 -13.05
CA THR A 66 -2.63 -0.50 -11.65
C THR A 66 -2.39 -1.98 -11.33
N LEU A 67 -3.04 -2.91 -12.05
CA LEU A 67 -3.00 -4.34 -11.75
C LEU A 67 -1.59 -4.97 -11.76
N PRO A 68 -0.72 -4.71 -12.75
CA PRO A 68 0.65 -5.19 -12.73
C PRO A 68 1.44 -4.86 -11.45
N LEU A 69 1.27 -3.63 -10.93
CA LEU A 69 1.93 -3.23 -9.69
C LEU A 69 1.29 -3.92 -8.48
N LEU A 70 -0.04 -4.05 -8.47
CA LEU A 70 -0.74 -4.83 -7.44
C LEU A 70 -0.19 -6.27 -7.38
N HIS A 71 -0.07 -6.95 -8.52
CA HIS A 71 0.46 -8.31 -8.57
C HIS A 71 1.89 -8.38 -8.05
N HIS A 72 2.74 -7.41 -8.45
CA HIS A 72 4.12 -7.34 -8.00
C HIS A 72 4.26 -7.11 -6.48
N ILE A 73 3.43 -6.23 -5.92
CA ILE A 73 3.37 -5.97 -4.47
C ILE A 73 2.89 -7.23 -3.72
N LEU A 74 1.80 -7.86 -4.17
CA LEU A 74 1.26 -9.06 -3.54
C LEU A 74 2.29 -10.21 -3.50
N ALA A 75 3.09 -10.36 -4.56
CA ALA A 75 4.17 -11.34 -4.60
C ALA A 75 5.19 -11.10 -3.48
N HIS A 76 5.62 -9.86 -3.27
CA HIS A 76 6.59 -9.51 -2.22
C HIS A 76 6.00 -9.61 -0.81
N LEU A 77 4.74 -9.20 -0.63
CA LEU A 77 4.09 -9.23 0.68
C LEU A 77 3.91 -10.66 1.22
N VAL A 78 3.68 -11.63 0.32
CA VAL A 78 3.23 -12.97 0.73
C VAL A 78 4.30 -14.04 0.55
N SER A 79 5.25 -13.83 -0.36
CA SER A 79 6.34 -14.77 -0.59
C SER A 79 7.15 -15.05 0.67
N GLN A 80 7.49 -16.31 0.88
CA GLN A 80 8.34 -16.76 1.99
C GLN A 80 9.75 -16.16 1.93
N SER A 81 10.25 -15.82 0.74
CA SER A 81 11.59 -15.23 0.55
C SER A 81 11.63 -13.73 0.80
N HIS A 82 10.49 -13.12 1.09
CA HIS A 82 10.34 -11.67 1.26
C HIS A 82 9.71 -11.37 2.61
N MET A 83 8.47 -10.88 2.65
CA MET A 83 7.82 -10.47 3.90
C MET A 83 7.16 -11.64 4.63
N ASN A 84 6.84 -12.74 3.94
CA ASN A 84 6.13 -13.90 4.50
C ASN A 84 4.83 -13.52 5.26
N GLY A 85 4.16 -12.46 4.83
CA GLY A 85 2.99 -11.90 5.47
C GLY A 85 1.66 -12.50 4.99
N THR A 86 0.57 -11.94 5.51
CA THR A 86 -0.79 -12.14 5.04
C THR A 86 -1.44 -10.78 4.73
N VAL A 87 -2.29 -10.73 3.70
CA VAL A 87 -2.84 -9.46 3.18
C VAL A 87 -4.34 -9.57 2.93
N ALA A 88 -5.05 -8.48 3.21
CA ALA A 88 -6.46 -8.32 2.84
C ALA A 88 -6.56 -7.50 1.55
N LEU A 89 -7.23 -8.04 0.52
CA LEU A 89 -7.48 -7.36 -0.75
C LEU A 89 -8.98 -7.16 -0.95
N LEU A 90 -9.42 -5.90 -0.92
CA LEU A 90 -10.78 -5.53 -1.28
C LEU A 90 -10.82 -5.22 -2.77
N ASP A 91 -11.35 -6.14 -3.57
CA ASP A 91 -11.50 -5.98 -5.02
C ASP A 91 -12.91 -5.50 -5.38
N LEU A 92 -13.08 -4.17 -5.39
CA LEU A 92 -14.33 -3.51 -5.78
C LEU A 92 -14.54 -3.51 -7.29
N THR A 93 -13.49 -3.77 -8.08
CA THR A 93 -13.57 -3.81 -9.54
C THR A 93 -13.96 -5.18 -10.09
N GLY A 94 -13.75 -6.24 -9.31
CA GLY A 94 -13.90 -7.62 -9.76
C GLY A 94 -12.85 -8.07 -10.78
N ARG A 95 -11.81 -7.25 -11.03
CA ARG A 95 -10.79 -7.51 -12.06
C ARG A 95 -9.55 -8.20 -11.52
N PHE A 96 -9.42 -8.37 -10.20
CA PHE A 96 -8.28 -9.08 -9.66
C PHE A 96 -8.39 -10.57 -9.98
N SER A 97 -7.35 -11.10 -10.64
CA SER A 97 -7.17 -12.52 -10.89
C SER A 97 -5.86 -13.01 -10.27
N PRO A 98 -5.87 -14.12 -9.51
CA PRO A 98 -4.67 -14.73 -8.95
C PRO A 98 -3.80 -15.42 -10.01
N SER A 99 -4.30 -15.66 -11.22
CA SER A 99 -3.54 -16.35 -12.28
C SER A 99 -2.22 -15.66 -12.64
N HIS A 100 -2.15 -14.34 -12.49
CA HIS A 100 -0.93 -13.56 -12.71
C HIS A 100 0.12 -13.70 -11.61
N LEU A 101 -0.23 -14.31 -10.47
CA LEU A 101 0.67 -14.55 -9.34
C LEU A 101 1.27 -15.96 -9.36
N VAL A 102 0.64 -16.91 -10.07
CA VAL A 102 1.09 -18.31 -10.15
C VAL A 102 2.54 -18.48 -10.61
N PRO A 103 3.08 -17.65 -11.53
CA PRO A 103 4.50 -17.75 -11.89
C PRO A 103 5.47 -17.37 -10.76
N ALA A 104 5.02 -16.56 -9.79
CA ALA A 104 5.85 -16.02 -8.73
C ALA A 104 5.57 -16.64 -7.35
N LEU A 105 4.39 -17.22 -7.14
CA LEU A 105 3.93 -17.74 -5.85
C LEU A 105 3.43 -19.17 -5.98
N SER A 106 3.76 -19.98 -4.98
CA SER A 106 3.18 -21.29 -4.79
C SER A 106 1.70 -21.22 -4.39
N VAL A 107 0.97 -22.31 -4.59
CA VAL A 107 -0.44 -22.43 -4.14
C VAL A 107 -0.57 -22.24 -2.62
N GLN A 108 0.46 -22.61 -1.84
CA GLN A 108 0.44 -22.40 -0.39
C GLN A 108 0.54 -20.92 -0.06
N GLU A 109 1.41 -20.17 -0.75
CA GLU A 109 1.54 -18.72 -0.57
C GLU A 109 0.26 -17.99 -0.95
N LEU A 110 -0.39 -18.36 -2.05
CA LEU A 110 -1.65 -17.75 -2.48
C LEU A 110 -2.78 -17.83 -1.43
N ARG A 111 -2.74 -18.78 -0.49
CA ARG A 111 -3.73 -18.91 0.59
C ARG A 111 -3.68 -17.76 1.61
N HIS A 112 -2.64 -16.94 1.57
CA HIS A 112 -2.45 -15.80 2.46
C HIS A 112 -2.87 -14.46 1.84
N ILE A 113 -3.50 -14.51 0.65
CA ILE A 113 -4.17 -13.37 0.02
C ILE A 113 -5.67 -13.53 0.24
N HIS A 114 -6.22 -12.79 1.19
CA HIS A 114 -7.65 -12.82 1.52
C HIS A 114 -8.41 -11.82 0.66
N VAL A 115 -9.12 -12.31 -0.36
CA VAL A 115 -9.81 -11.47 -1.33
C VAL A 115 -11.28 -11.28 -0.95
N PHE A 116 -11.66 -10.04 -0.71
CA PHE A 116 -13.03 -9.62 -0.47
C PHE A 116 -13.57 -8.92 -1.72
N ARG A 117 -14.69 -9.42 -2.26
CA ARG A 117 -15.38 -8.80 -3.40
C ARG A 117 -16.76 -8.29 -2.98
N PRO A 118 -16.84 -7.22 -2.19
CA PRO A 118 -18.12 -6.69 -1.77
C PRO A 118 -18.87 -6.06 -2.96
N THR A 119 -20.19 -6.15 -2.89
CA THR A 119 -21.14 -5.39 -3.69
C THR A 119 -21.49 -4.09 -2.96
N LYS A 120 -22.19 -3.17 -3.63
CA LYS A 120 -22.70 -1.96 -2.98
C LYS A 120 -23.59 -2.25 -1.76
N ALA A 121 -24.32 -3.36 -1.77
CA ALA A 121 -25.26 -3.70 -0.70
C ALA A 121 -24.59 -4.20 0.58
N ASN A 122 -23.41 -4.83 0.48
CA ASN A 122 -22.72 -5.43 1.62
C ASN A 122 -21.34 -4.81 1.89
N LEU A 123 -21.01 -3.69 1.25
CA LEU A 123 -19.71 -3.01 1.40
C LEU A 123 -19.42 -2.66 2.85
N GLN A 124 -20.35 -1.99 3.54
CA GLN A 124 -20.15 -1.57 4.93
C GLN A 124 -19.92 -2.77 5.85
N VAL A 125 -20.80 -3.76 5.79
CA VAL A 125 -20.69 -4.99 6.58
C VAL A 125 -19.37 -5.72 6.30
N THR A 126 -18.93 -5.74 5.03
CA THR A 126 -17.65 -6.35 4.66
C THR A 126 -16.50 -5.59 5.30
N LEU A 127 -16.45 -4.26 5.16
CA LEU A 127 -15.42 -3.40 5.75
C LEU A 127 -15.32 -3.59 7.27
N ASP A 128 -16.46 -3.61 7.97
CA ASP A 128 -16.53 -3.81 9.42
C ASP A 128 -16.07 -5.20 9.85
N SER A 129 -16.09 -6.18 8.93
CA SER A 129 -15.71 -7.56 9.20
C SER A 129 -14.25 -7.91 8.85
N VAL A 130 -13.58 -7.14 7.98
CA VAL A 130 -12.24 -7.49 7.46
C VAL A 130 -11.24 -7.66 8.59
N GLU A 131 -11.12 -6.66 9.47
CA GLU A 131 -10.18 -6.70 10.59
C GLU A 131 -10.47 -7.88 11.52
N LYS A 132 -11.75 -8.07 11.88
CA LYS A 132 -12.16 -9.19 12.74
C LYS A 132 -11.80 -10.54 12.12
N TYR A 133 -12.03 -10.70 10.82
CA TYR A 133 -11.67 -11.91 10.10
C TYR A 133 -10.15 -12.12 10.02
N MET A 134 -9.38 -11.06 9.73
CA MET A 134 -7.92 -11.16 9.60
C MET A 134 -7.20 -11.42 10.93
N LEU A 135 -7.75 -10.95 12.04
CA LEU A 135 -7.14 -11.11 13.37
C LEU A 135 -7.66 -12.35 14.10
N TYR A 136 -8.95 -12.65 13.97
CA TYR A 136 -9.63 -13.66 14.79
C TYR A 136 -10.41 -14.69 13.98
N GLY A 137 -10.41 -14.60 12.66
CA GLY A 137 -11.11 -15.53 11.78
C GLY A 137 -10.39 -16.86 11.65
N GLU A 138 -11.13 -17.88 11.22
CA GLU A 138 -10.56 -19.18 10.88
C GLU A 138 -9.94 -19.12 9.49
N HIS A 139 -8.61 -18.99 9.44
CA HIS A 139 -7.84 -19.05 8.21
C HIS A 139 -6.43 -19.61 8.42
N THR A 140 -5.82 -20.12 7.35
CA THR A 140 -4.49 -20.77 7.40
C THR A 140 -3.32 -19.80 7.57
N SER A 141 -3.55 -18.49 7.66
CA SER A 141 -2.50 -17.47 7.89
C SER A 141 -2.04 -17.33 9.34
N GLN A 142 -2.42 -18.24 10.24
CA GLN A 142 -1.98 -18.21 11.64
C GLN A 142 -0.45 -18.17 11.74
N GLY A 143 0.09 -17.25 12.55
CA GLY A 143 1.53 -17.05 12.73
C GLY A 143 2.21 -16.15 11.69
N ARG A 144 1.49 -15.64 10.69
CA ARG A 144 1.99 -14.60 9.77
C ARG A 144 1.50 -13.22 10.22
N GLU A 145 2.35 -12.22 10.03
CA GLU A 145 1.98 -10.83 10.25
C GLU A 145 0.96 -10.37 9.20
N TRP A 146 -0.07 -9.64 9.65
CA TRP A 146 -0.97 -8.94 8.74
C TRP A 146 -0.29 -7.66 8.25
N VAL A 147 0.27 -7.71 7.05
CA VAL A 147 1.16 -6.67 6.50
C VAL A 147 0.42 -5.50 5.84
N GLY A 148 -0.91 -5.58 5.73
CA GLY A 148 -1.72 -4.43 5.31
C GLY A 148 -3.03 -4.77 4.60
N THR A 149 -3.74 -3.70 4.26
CA THR A 149 -5.00 -3.75 3.50
C THR A 149 -4.85 -3.03 2.16
N ILE A 150 -5.25 -3.69 1.08
CA ILE A 150 -5.23 -3.16 -0.27
C ILE A 150 -6.66 -2.97 -0.79
N VAL A 151 -6.97 -1.81 -1.35
CA VAL A 151 -8.27 -1.51 -1.95
C VAL A 151 -8.12 -1.31 -3.46
N ASN A 152 -8.68 -2.22 -4.25
CA ASN A 152 -8.73 -2.10 -5.71
C ASN A 152 -10.07 -1.52 -6.17
N GLY A 153 -10.04 -0.34 -6.79
CA GLY A 153 -11.23 0.36 -7.30
C GLY A 153 -11.87 1.34 -6.33
N GLY A 154 -11.19 1.74 -5.26
CA GLY A 154 -11.71 2.64 -4.24
C GLY A 154 -10.60 3.36 -3.47
N VAL A 155 -10.99 4.07 -2.41
CA VAL A 155 -10.07 4.79 -1.51
C VAL A 155 -10.14 4.13 -0.14
N GLY A 156 -8.99 3.91 0.50
CA GLY A 156 -8.90 3.25 1.80
C GLY A 156 -7.69 2.35 1.90
N GLY A 157 -7.56 1.66 3.04
CA GLY A 157 -6.43 0.77 3.31
C GLY A 157 -5.08 1.48 3.36
N ASP A 158 -4.02 0.69 3.35
CA ASP A 158 -2.63 1.14 3.24
C ASP A 158 -2.27 1.46 1.79
N ILE A 159 -2.79 0.64 0.87
CA ILE A 159 -2.59 0.75 -0.57
C ILE A 159 -3.96 0.87 -1.23
N ASN A 160 -4.14 1.84 -2.12
CA ASN A 160 -5.34 1.99 -2.92
C ASN A 160 -5.02 2.13 -4.40
N LEU A 161 -5.84 1.52 -5.25
CA LEU A 161 -5.73 1.54 -6.70
C LEU A 161 -6.99 2.23 -7.23
N GLY A 162 -6.82 3.42 -7.82
CA GLY A 162 -7.95 4.24 -8.22
C GLY A 162 -7.56 5.31 -9.21
N TRP A 163 -8.56 6.12 -9.61
CA TRP A 163 -8.39 7.17 -10.61
C TRP A 163 -7.65 8.41 -10.08
N ARG A 164 -7.50 8.56 -8.75
CA ARG A 164 -6.82 9.68 -8.07
C ARG A 164 -5.64 9.20 -7.22
N GLY A 165 -4.67 8.54 -7.86
CA GLY A 165 -3.39 8.16 -7.25
C GLY A 165 -2.27 9.13 -7.57
N TRP A 166 -1.29 9.25 -6.67
CA TRP A 166 -0.06 10.04 -6.88
C TRP A 166 1.02 9.23 -7.60
N LEU A 167 0.95 7.89 -7.56
CA LEU A 167 1.87 6.99 -8.24
C LEU A 167 1.22 6.47 -9.53
N ARG A 168 1.68 6.93 -10.69
CA ARG A 168 1.15 6.52 -12.00
C ARG A 168 1.91 5.32 -12.54
N VAL A 169 1.19 4.26 -12.88
CA VAL A 169 1.77 3.05 -13.48
C VAL A 169 1.49 3.01 -14.98
N ASP A 170 2.55 2.82 -15.76
CA ASP A 170 2.50 2.65 -17.21
C ASP A 170 3.48 1.55 -17.67
N ARG A 171 3.30 1.09 -18.91
CA ARG A 171 4.30 0.22 -19.56
C ARG A 171 5.54 1.06 -19.82
N GLN A 172 6.74 0.50 -19.65
CA GLN A 172 7.95 1.21 -20.06
C GLN A 172 7.87 1.58 -21.55
N GLU A 173 8.29 2.79 -21.89
CA GLU A 173 8.22 3.26 -23.27
C GLU A 173 9.07 2.40 -24.20
N VAL A 174 8.49 2.14 -25.37
CA VAL A 174 9.16 1.57 -26.52
C VAL A 174 9.43 2.72 -27.47
N GLY A 175 10.66 2.81 -27.99
CA GLY A 175 11.02 3.84 -28.96
C GLY A 175 10.04 3.85 -30.14
N GLY A 176 9.58 5.05 -30.49
CA GLY A 176 8.65 5.27 -31.60
C GLY A 176 9.23 4.81 -32.94
N PHE A 177 8.39 4.88 -33.98
CA PHE A 177 8.85 4.71 -35.35
C PHE A 177 9.77 5.89 -35.72
N ALA A 178 10.83 5.62 -36.47
CA ALA A 178 11.67 6.69 -36.99
C ALA A 178 10.85 7.54 -37.99
N GLU A 179 11.18 8.82 -38.09
CA GLU A 179 10.61 9.67 -39.15
C GLU A 179 10.92 9.06 -40.52
N ALA A 180 9.92 8.96 -41.39
CA ALA A 180 9.96 8.40 -42.74
C ALA A 180 9.98 6.85 -42.89
N VAL A 181 9.62 6.06 -41.87
CA VAL A 181 9.38 4.61 -42.05
C VAL A 181 8.02 4.36 -42.73
N SER A 182 8.01 3.54 -43.78
CA SER A 182 6.79 3.14 -44.48
C SER A 182 5.94 2.14 -43.70
N VAL A 183 4.63 2.05 -44.01
CA VAL A 183 3.71 1.12 -43.33
C VAL A 183 4.12 -0.33 -43.56
N GLU A 184 4.61 -0.64 -44.76
CA GLU A 184 5.08 -1.97 -45.17
C GLU A 184 6.34 -2.38 -44.38
N GLU A 185 7.27 -1.44 -44.17
CA GLU A 185 8.45 -1.66 -43.31
C GLU A 185 8.05 -1.85 -41.84
N VAL A 186 7.07 -1.09 -41.34
CA VAL A 186 6.51 -1.31 -39.99
C VAL A 186 5.88 -2.69 -39.84
N TRP A 187 5.15 -3.16 -40.86
CA TRP A 187 4.50 -4.47 -40.84
C TRP A 187 5.50 -5.62 -40.91
N GLY A 188 6.55 -5.49 -41.73
CA GLY A 188 7.63 -6.48 -41.80
C GLY A 188 8.43 -6.59 -40.49
N ASP A 189 8.47 -5.52 -39.71
CA ASP A 189 9.21 -5.45 -38.44
C ASP A 189 8.33 -5.70 -37.20
N ARG A 190 7.06 -6.07 -37.41
CA ARG A 190 6.05 -6.21 -36.36
C ARG A 190 6.46 -7.21 -35.28
N ASP A 191 6.91 -8.40 -35.66
CA ASP A 191 7.23 -9.46 -34.71
C ASP A 191 8.43 -9.08 -33.85
N ARG A 192 9.47 -8.49 -34.46
CA ARG A 192 10.63 -7.95 -33.74
C ARG A 192 10.23 -6.85 -32.75
N ARG A 193 9.32 -5.95 -33.14
CA ARG A 193 8.81 -4.91 -32.23
C ARG A 193 7.92 -5.48 -31.13
N GLN A 194 7.15 -6.52 -31.43
CA GLN A 194 6.34 -7.21 -30.44
C GLN A 194 7.24 -7.84 -29.37
N GLU A 195 8.35 -8.48 -29.76
CA GLU A 195 9.35 -8.99 -28.81
C GLU A 195 9.95 -7.88 -27.93
N VAL A 196 10.23 -6.70 -28.50
CA VAL A 196 10.71 -5.54 -27.73
C VAL A 196 9.65 -5.08 -26.73
N VAL A 197 8.39 -4.98 -27.14
CA VAL A 197 7.24 -4.60 -26.28
C VAL A 197 7.02 -5.63 -25.16
N ASP A 198 7.14 -6.92 -25.48
CA ASP A 198 6.95 -8.02 -24.55
C ASP A 198 8.10 -8.07 -23.53
N GLY A 199 9.32 -7.77 -23.98
CA GLY A 199 10.50 -7.63 -23.13
C GLY A 199 10.53 -6.37 -22.26
N LYS A 200 9.68 -5.37 -22.52
CA LYS A 200 9.61 -4.16 -21.68
C LYS A 200 8.97 -4.45 -20.32
N GLY A 201 9.54 -3.82 -19.30
CA GLY A 201 8.99 -3.86 -17.96
C GLY A 201 7.82 -2.89 -17.79
N TRP A 202 7.49 -2.68 -16.53
CA TRP A 202 6.57 -1.67 -16.03
C TRP A 202 7.36 -0.54 -15.38
N LYS A 203 6.74 0.64 -15.33
CA LYS A 203 7.27 1.81 -14.65
C LYS A 203 6.15 2.41 -13.81
N ALA A 204 6.47 2.77 -12.57
CA ALA A 204 5.65 3.58 -11.70
C ALA A 204 6.38 4.92 -11.47
N GLU A 205 5.68 6.03 -11.64
CA GLU A 205 6.24 7.38 -11.56
C GLU A 205 5.42 8.23 -10.59
N GLY A 206 6.11 8.85 -9.63
CA GLY A 206 5.49 9.72 -8.63
C GLY A 206 5.20 11.10 -9.20
N SER A 207 4.09 11.72 -8.79
CA SER A 207 3.71 13.07 -9.23
C SER A 207 4.72 14.16 -8.86
N GLU A 208 5.49 13.97 -7.79
CA GLU A 208 6.53 14.89 -7.32
C GLU A 208 7.95 14.43 -7.71
N GLY A 209 8.04 13.45 -8.62
CA GLY A 209 9.30 12.86 -9.07
C GLY A 209 9.62 11.52 -8.39
N GLY A 210 10.66 10.88 -8.92
CA GLY A 210 11.02 9.52 -8.57
C GLY A 210 10.27 8.48 -9.40
N ALA A 211 10.97 7.39 -9.73
CA ALA A 211 10.41 6.31 -10.52
C ALA A 211 10.90 4.95 -10.01
N PHE A 212 10.03 3.97 -10.14
CA PHE A 212 10.27 2.57 -9.80
C PHE A 212 9.97 1.73 -11.05
N ALA A 213 10.80 0.75 -11.35
CA ALA A 213 10.66 -0.09 -12.54
C ALA A 213 10.80 -1.56 -12.18
N TRP A 214 9.97 -2.42 -12.77
CA TRP A 214 10.02 -3.86 -12.57
C TRP A 214 9.67 -4.60 -13.86
N ARG A 215 9.85 -5.91 -13.88
CA ARG A 215 9.44 -6.77 -14.99
C ARG A 215 8.42 -7.79 -14.49
#